data_AF-A0A563DK41-F1
#
_entry.id   AF-A0A563DK41-F1
#
_cell.length_a   1.000
_cell.length_b   1.000
_cell.length_c   1.000
_cell.angle_alpha   90.00
_cell.angle_beta   90.00
_cell.angle_gamma   90.00
#
_symmetry.space_group_name_H-M   'P 1'
#
loop_
_entity.id
_entity.type
_entity.pdbx_description
1 polymer ?
#
loop_
_entity_poly.entity_id
_entity_poly.type
_entity_poly.pdbx_seq_one_letter_code
_entity_poly.pdbx_strand_id
1 'polypeptide(L)' 'MQNLIETRQRQATRRMYEDIQKEHARLMAITEHGVQKYHDKWIIGELAHKFYKSPATIEKIIYNRNNLNLF' A
#
# COMPACT_ATOMS: atom_id res chain seq x y z
N MET A 1 -31.17 8.04 0.97
CA MET A 1 -29.88 7.49 0.48
C MET A 1 -28.89 8.64 0.39
N GLN A 2 -27.89 8.71 1.27
CA GLN A 2 -26.97 9.85 1.39
C GLN A 2 -25.81 9.77 0.38
N ASN A 3 -25.73 10.81 -0.45
CA ASN A 3 -24.57 11.43 -1.12
C ASN A 3 -23.33 10.57 -1.44
N LEU A 4 -23.11 10.29 -2.73
CA LEU A 4 -21.82 9.81 -3.25
C LEU A 4 -21.29 10.74 -4.35
N ILE A 5 -20.86 11.93 -3.95
CA ILE A 5 -19.90 12.71 -4.74
C ILE A 5 -18.53 12.46 -4.11
N GLU A 6 -17.92 11.32 -4.44
CA GLU A 6 -16.48 11.17 -4.18
C GLU A 6 -15.74 12.21 -5.02
N THR A 7 -14.94 13.04 -4.37
CA THR A 7 -14.10 14.00 -5.08
C THR A 7 -13.01 13.24 -5.87
N ARG A 8 -12.62 13.73 -7.05
CA ARG A 8 -11.58 13.10 -7.90
C ARG A 8 -10.29 12.79 -7.12
N GLN A 9 -9.94 13.64 -6.15
CA GLN A 9 -8.77 13.47 -5.28
C GLN A 9 -8.87 12.24 -4.37
N ARG A 10 -10.07 11.93 -3.85
CA ARG A 10 -10.31 10.72 -3.04
C ARG A 10 -10.16 9.46 -3.89
N GLN A 11 -10.68 9.48 -5.11
CA GLN A 11 -10.54 8.36 -6.04
C GLN A 11 -9.08 8.12 -6.44
N ALA A 12 -8.32 9.18 -6.73
CA ALA A 12 -6.90 9.07 -7.03
C ALA A 12 -6.10 8.50 -5.83
N THR A 13 -6.40 8.98 -4.62
CA THR A 13 -5.78 8.46 -3.38
C THR A 13 -6.09 6.99 -3.17
N ARG A 14 -7.36 6.59 -3.36
CA ARG A 14 -7.79 5.19 -3.23
C ARG A 14 -7.08 4.29 -4.23
N ARG A 15 -7.02 4.68 -5.51
CA ARG A 15 -6.30 3.92 -6.54
C ARG A 15 -4.82 3.74 -6.19
N MET A 16 -4.17 4.81 -5.74
CA MET A 16 -2.78 4.72 -5.27
C MET A 16 -2.62 3.74 -4.11
N TYR A 17 -3.55 3.71 -3.15
CA TYR A 17 -3.50 2.76 -2.03
C TYR A 17 -3.68 1.31 -2.52
N GLU A 18 -4.62 1.08 -3.43
CA GLU A 18 -4.83 -0.23 -4.05
C GLU A 18 -3.59 -0.69 -4.83
N ASP A 19 -2.93 0.21 -5.56
CA ASP A 19 -1.71 -0.10 -6.31
C ASP A 19 -0.52 -0.43 -5.39
N ILE A 20 -0.37 0.31 -4.28
CA ILE A 20 0.62 0.00 -3.24
C ILE A 20 0.39 -1.39 -2.65
N GLN A 21 -0.86 -1.72 -2.32
CA GLN A 21 -1.23 -3.02 -1.74
C GLN A 21 -0.98 -4.18 -2.73
N LYS A 22 -1.31 -4.00 -4.01
CA LYS A 22 -1.03 -5.00 -5.06
C LYS A 22 0.47 -5.23 -5.22
N GLU A 23 1.26 -4.16 -5.23
CA GLU A 23 2.71 -4.29 -5.37
C GLU A 23 3.35 -4.91 -4.13
N HIS A 24 2.89 -4.54 -2.93
CA HIS A 24 3.30 -5.19 -1.69
C HIS A 24 3.04 -6.69 -1.74
N ALA A 25 1.82 -7.11 -2.10
CA ALA A 25 1.47 -8.52 -2.23
C ALA A 25 2.33 -9.24 -3.29
N ARG A 26 2.62 -8.59 -4.43
CA ARG A 26 3.52 -9.12 -5.46
C ARG A 26 4.92 -9.36 -4.90
N LEU A 27 5.48 -8.41 -4.16
CA LEU A 27 6.82 -8.50 -3.59
C LEU A 27 6.92 -9.55 -2.48
N MET A 28 5.89 -9.65 -1.63
CA MET A 28 5.76 -10.69 -0.59
C MET A 28 5.71 -12.10 -1.18
N ALA A 29 5.08 -12.26 -2.36
CA ALA A 29 4.96 -13.56 -3.03
C ALA A 29 6.26 -14.04 -3.69
N ILE A 30 7.27 -13.17 -3.83
CA ILE A 30 8.56 -13.55 -4.43
C ILE A 30 9.34 -14.39 -3.41
N THR A 31 9.59 -15.63 -3.79
CA THR A 31 10.37 -16.58 -3.00
C THR A 31 11.65 -16.97 -3.73
N GLU A 32 12.69 -17.27 -2.97
CA GLU A 32 13.97 -17.76 -3.43
C GLU A 32 14.42 -18.87 -2.47
N HIS A 33 14.81 -20.02 -3.00
CA HIS A 33 15.12 -21.22 -2.20
C HIS A 33 14.01 -21.63 -1.21
N GLY A 34 12.74 -21.39 -1.56
CA GLY A 34 11.59 -21.75 -0.72
C GLY A 34 11.34 -20.80 0.45
N VAL A 35 12.10 -19.71 0.57
CA VAL A 35 11.87 -18.66 1.57
C VAL A 35 11.52 -17.34 0.89
N GLN A 36 10.87 -16.44 1.62
CA GLN A 36 10.58 -15.10 1.12
C GLN A 36 11.89 -14.36 0.78
N LYS A 37 12.00 -13.89 -0.46
CA LYS A 37 13.25 -13.28 -0.97
C LYS A 37 13.56 -11.94 -0.31
N TYR A 38 12.53 -11.11 -0.12
CA TYR A 38 12.67 -9.76 0.40
C TYR A 38 12.08 -9.65 1.79
N HIS A 39 12.83 -9.06 2.72
CA HIS A 39 12.32 -8.76 4.07
C HIS A 39 11.51 -7.44 4.06
N ASP A 40 10.61 -7.28 5.03
CA ASP A 40 9.65 -6.16 5.10
C ASP A 40 10.29 -4.77 4.92
N LYS A 41 11.40 -4.47 5.61
CA LYS A 41 12.06 -3.15 5.49
C LYS A 41 12.52 -2.84 4.08
N TRP A 42 13.01 -3.85 3.36
CA TRP A 42 13.40 -3.69 1.95
C TRP A 42 12.17 -3.43 1.09
N ILE A 43 11.09 -4.20 1.28
CA ILE A 43 9.83 -4.03 0.54
C ILE A 43 9.26 -2.62 0.77
N ILE A 44 9.25 -2.15 2.01
CA ILE A 44 8.80 -0.79 2.36
C ILE A 44 9.68 0.26 1.67
N GLY A 45 11.00 0.09 1.64
CA GLY A 45 11.93 0.99 0.96
C GLY A 45 11.70 1.04 -0.55
N GLU A 46 11.50 -0.11 -1.18
CA GLU A 46 11.21 -0.21 -2.62
C GLU A 46 9.89 0.47 -2.98
N LEU A 47 8.83 0.23 -2.19
CA LEU A 47 7.53 0.88 -2.38
C LEU A 47 7.60 2.39 -2.13
N ALA A 48 8.36 2.83 -1.12
CA ALA A 48 8.56 4.25 -0.84
C ALA A 48 9.20 4.97 -2.03
N HIS A 49 10.22 4.37 -2.63
CA HIS A 49 10.87 4.88 -3.82
C HIS A 49 9.91 4.88 -5.03
N LYS A 50 9.24 3.74 -5.31
CA LYS A 50 8.34 3.57 -6.46
C LYS A 50 7.15 4.54 -6.47
N PHE A 51 6.55 4.78 -5.30
CA PHE A 51 5.37 5.63 -5.16
C PHE A 51 5.66 7.06 -4.72
N TYR A 52 6.94 7.44 -4.60
CA TYR A 52 7.39 8.76 -4.13
C TYR A 52 6.75 9.13 -2.78
N LYS A 53 6.75 8.18 -1.83
CA LYS A 53 6.20 8.34 -0.48
C LYS A 53 7.26 8.08 0.57
N SER A 54 7.02 8.60 1.77
CA SER A 54 7.87 8.25 2.91
C SER A 54 7.64 6.78 3.32
N PRO A 55 8.67 6.07 3.82
CA PRO A 55 8.51 4.73 4.38
C PRO A 55 7.37 4.65 5.42
N ALA A 56 7.27 5.66 6.29
CA ALA A 56 6.21 5.74 7.30
C ALA A 56 4.80 5.85 6.68
N THR A 57 4.65 6.50 5.52
CA THR A 57 3.38 6.54 4.78
C THR A 57 3.05 5.16 4.20
N ILE A 58 4.05 4.49 3.61
CA ILE A 58 3.89 3.14 3.06
C ILE A 58 3.48 2.14 4.15
N GLU A 59 4.17 2.15 5.30
CA GLU A 59 3.81 1.32 6.45
C GLU A 59 2.38 1.56 6.92
N LYS A 60 1.96 2.83 7.00
CA LYS A 60 0.57 3.17 7.37
C LYS A 60 -0.45 2.62 6.38
N ILE A 61 -0.14 2.67 5.08
CA ILE A 61 -1.01 2.16 4.01
C ILE A 61 -1.08 0.63 4.04
N ILE A 62 0.07 -0.05 4.21
CA ILE A 62 0.16 -1.51 4.22
C ILE A 62 -0.48 -2.10 5.47
N TYR A 63 -0.06 -1.65 6.65
CA TYR A 63 -0.50 -2.21 7.94
C TYR A 63 -1.77 -1.54 8.48
N ASN A 64 -2.42 -0.69 7.69
CA ASN A 64 -3.67 -0.03 8.02
C ASN A 64 -3.64 0.67 9.39
N ARG A 65 -2.50 1.25 9.79
CA ARG A 65 -2.27 1.74 11.16
C ARG A 65 -2.95 3.08 11.47
N ASN A 66 -3.98 3.45 10.72
CA ASN A 66 -4.88 4.56 11.04
C ASN A 66 -6.33 4.20 10.65
N ASN A 67 -7.05 3.69 11.66
CA ASN A 67 -8.51 3.62 11.81
C ASN A 67 -9.32 2.72 10.87
N LEU A 68 -9.88 1.68 11.51
CA LEU A 68 -11.21 1.15 11.23
C LEU A 68 -12.22 2.28 10.93
N ASN A 69 -13.19 1.97 10.07
CA ASN A 69 -14.32 2.77 9.58
C ASN A 69 -14.06 3.50 8.26
N LEU A 70 -14.21 2.77 7.14
CA LEU A 70 -14.75 3.29 5.89
C LEU A 70 -15.10 2.13 4.94
N PHE A 71 -16.05 1.29 5.37
CA PHE A 71 -17.10 0.69 4.54
C PHE A 71 -18.33 0.52 5.43
#